data_AF-R5R1R2-F1
#
_entry.id   AF-R5R1R2-F1
#
_cell.length_a   1.000
_cell.length_b   1.000
_cell.length_c   1.000
_cell.angle_alpha   90.00
_cell.angle_beta   90.00
_cell.angle_gamma   90.00
#
_symmetry.space_group_name_H-M   'P 1'
#
loop_
_entity.id
_entity.type
_entity.pdbx_description
1 polymer ?
#
loop_
_entity_poly.entity_id
_entity_poly.type
_entity_poly.pdbx_seq_one_letter_code
_entity_poly.pdbx_strand_id
1 'polypeptide(L)'
;MNYAEAIIDGYNAIAGAIVAVLSYILGEHWILFAAFLLLNVADWITGWMKSKMANKENSVRGWKGVLKKLGYWLMIMVAFGASAIFIEIGKAIGVDLGITTLLGWFVLASLLINEIRSILENFVEAGFNVPIILIKGLEVADKVVNKDGDSEGE
;
A
#
# COMPACT_ATOMS: atom_id res chain seq x y z
N MET A 1 -9.84 -19.79 -36.30
CA MET A 1 -9.27 -19.46 -34.97
C MET A 1 -10.28 -18.60 -34.25
N ASN A 2 -10.76 -19.05 -33.10
CA ASN A 2 -11.76 -18.34 -32.33
C ASN A 2 -11.05 -17.22 -31.56
N TYR A 3 -11.02 -16.01 -32.13
CA TYR A 3 -10.32 -14.86 -31.54
C TYR A 3 -10.79 -14.56 -30.10
N ALA A 4 -12.01 -14.95 -29.74
CA ALA A 4 -12.54 -14.87 -28.39
C ALA A 4 -11.80 -15.80 -27.41
N GLU A 5 -11.46 -17.03 -27.82
CA GLU A 5 -10.74 -17.99 -26.97
C GLU A 5 -9.33 -17.49 -26.67
N ALA A 6 -8.61 -16.98 -27.67
CA ALA A 6 -7.27 -16.42 -27.47
C ALA A 6 -7.25 -15.20 -26.54
N ILE A 7 -8.27 -14.35 -26.59
CA ILE A 7 -8.42 -13.19 -25.69
C ILE A 7 -8.74 -13.65 -24.26
N ILE A 8 -9.64 -14.62 -24.12
CA ILE A 8 -10.03 -15.18 -22.82
C ILE A 8 -8.86 -15.92 -22.18
N ASP A 9 -8.09 -16.68 -22.95
CA ASP A 9 -6.91 -17.39 -22.48
C ASP A 9 -5.81 -16.42 -22.05
N GLY A 10 -5.58 -15.34 -22.80
CA GLY A 10 -4.66 -14.27 -22.40
C GLY A 10 -5.08 -13.59 -21.09
N TYR A 11 -6.37 -13.27 -20.95
CA TYR A 11 -6.93 -12.73 -19.71
C TYR A 11 -6.76 -13.69 -18.54
N ASN A 12 -7.11 -14.97 -18.72
CA ASN A 12 -7.03 -15.99 -17.68
C ASN A 12 -5.57 -16.28 -17.27
N ALA A 13 -4.63 -16.22 -18.21
CA ALA A 13 -3.21 -16.37 -17.90
C ALA A 13 -2.70 -15.20 -17.05
N ILE A 14 -3.07 -13.96 -17.39
CA ILE A 14 -2.70 -12.77 -16.61
C ILE A 14 -3.39 -12.78 -15.25
N ALA A 15 -4.69 -13.03 -15.20
CA ALA A 15 -5.46 -13.11 -13.97
C ALA A 15 -4.98 -14.26 -13.08
N GLY A 16 -4.68 -15.43 -13.66
CA GLY A 16 -4.13 -16.59 -12.95
C GLY A 16 -2.72 -16.33 -12.41
N ALA A 17 -1.86 -15.66 -13.17
CA ALA A 17 -0.54 -15.24 -12.68
C ALA A 17 -0.66 -14.23 -11.52
N ILE A 18 -1.57 -13.26 -11.62
CA ILE A 18 -1.88 -12.32 -10.54
C ILE A 18 -2.40 -13.08 -9.32
N VAL A 19 -3.35 -13.99 -9.47
CA VAL A 19 -3.90 -14.80 -8.37
C VAL A 19 -2.84 -15.69 -7.75
N ALA A 20 -1.94 -16.28 -8.54
CA ALA A 20 -0.85 -17.11 -8.03
C ALA A 20 0.18 -16.29 -7.25
N VAL A 21 0.60 -15.14 -7.77
CA VAL A 21 1.50 -14.20 -7.08
C VAL A 21 0.85 -13.67 -5.81
N LEU A 22 -0.42 -13.26 -5.87
CA LEU A 22 -1.18 -12.85 -4.70
C LEU A 22 -1.34 -14.01 -3.72
N SER A 23 -1.64 -15.23 -4.14
CA SER A 23 -1.75 -16.37 -3.21
C SER A 23 -0.41 -16.72 -2.57
N TYR A 24 0.70 -16.54 -3.28
CA TYR A 24 2.06 -16.72 -2.75
C TYR A 24 2.41 -15.65 -1.70
N ILE A 25 2.07 -14.38 -1.97
CA ILE A 25 2.37 -13.25 -1.08
C ILE A 25 1.39 -13.16 0.09
N LEU A 26 0.10 -13.38 -0.16
CA LEU A 26 -1.00 -13.31 0.79
C LEU A 26 -1.15 -14.59 1.60
N GLY A 27 -0.73 -15.77 1.12
CA GLY A 27 -1.19 -17.07 1.64
C GLY A 27 -1.10 -17.23 3.16
N GLU A 28 0.07 -16.99 3.74
CA GLU A 28 0.28 -17.16 5.19
C GLU A 28 -0.08 -15.90 5.99
N HIS A 29 0.04 -14.72 5.38
CA HIS A 29 -0.06 -13.43 6.06
C HIS A 29 -1.16 -12.51 5.50
N TRP A 30 -2.20 -13.08 4.90
CA TRP A 30 -3.30 -12.37 4.23
C TRP A 30 -3.96 -11.34 5.15
N ILE A 31 -3.95 -11.59 6.45
CA ILE A 31 -4.48 -10.70 7.48
C ILE A 31 -3.83 -9.31 7.44
N LEU A 32 -2.55 -9.19 7.07
CA LEU A 32 -1.86 -7.91 6.96
C LEU A 32 -2.38 -7.07 5.79
N PHE A 33 -2.74 -7.73 4.70
CA PHE A 33 -3.32 -7.08 3.52
C PHE A 33 -4.79 -6.72 3.74
N ALA A 34 -5.53 -7.58 4.45
CA ALA A 34 -6.88 -7.25 4.91
C ALA A 34 -6.85 -6.05 5.86
N ALA A 35 -5.90 -5.99 6.81
CA ALA A 35 -5.69 -4.85 7.68
C ALA A 35 -5.35 -3.58 6.89
N PHE A 36 -4.47 -3.68 5.88
CA PHE A 36 -4.15 -2.56 4.99
C PHE A 36 -5.41 -2.07 4.25
N LEU A 37 -6.21 -2.98 3.69
CA LEU A 37 -7.47 -2.64 3.03
C LEU A 37 -8.45 -1.94 3.98
N LEU A 38 -8.61 -2.45 5.20
CA LEU A 38 -9.47 -1.85 6.23
C LEU A 38 -8.99 -0.44 6.60
N LEU A 39 -7.68 -0.21 6.73
CA LEU A 39 -7.13 1.12 6.98
C LEU A 39 -7.38 2.07 5.80
N ASN A 40 -7.22 1.60 4.56
CA ASN A 40 -7.55 2.39 3.37
C ASN A 40 -9.03 2.81 3.35
N VAL A 41 -9.95 1.90 3.69
CA VAL A 41 -11.38 2.21 3.79
C VAL A 41 -11.67 3.16 4.94
N ALA A 42 -11.10 2.92 6.12
CA ALA A 42 -11.25 3.79 7.29
C ALA A 42 -10.74 5.20 6.99
N ASP A 43 -9.56 5.35 6.40
CA ASP A 43 -8.99 6.63 6.02
C ASP A 43 -9.88 7.38 5.02
N TRP A 44 -10.46 6.66 4.04
CA TRP A 44 -11.37 7.28 3.09
C TRP A 44 -12.65 7.79 3.76
N ILE A 45 -13.20 7.01 4.70
CA ILE A 45 -14.36 7.41 5.50
C ILE A 45 -14.03 8.62 6.38
N THR A 46 -12.91 8.60 7.10
CA THR A 46 -12.50 9.71 7.99
C THR A 46 -12.20 10.98 7.20
N GLY A 47 -11.58 10.87 6.03
CA GLY A 47 -11.32 12.00 5.14
C GLY A 47 -12.61 12.59 4.56
N TRP A 48 -13.61 11.75 4.27
CA TRP A 48 -14.94 12.22 3.87
C TRP A 48 -15.68 12.92 5.02
N MET A 49 -15.68 12.33 6.23
CA MET A 49 -16.27 12.94 7.42
C MET A 49 -15.70 14.34 7.69
N LYS A 50 -14.37 14.48 7.64
CA LYS A 50 -13.66 15.75 7.73
C LYS A 50 -14.13 16.75 6.67
N SER A 51 -14.18 16.34 5.40
CA SER A 51 -14.58 17.21 4.28
C SER A 51 -16.02 17.72 4.42
N LYS A 52 -16.92 16.86 4.91
CA LYS A 52 -18.31 17.20 5.21
C LYS A 52 -18.43 18.18 6.37
N MET A 53 -17.71 17.95 7.48
CA MET A 53 -17.68 18.88 8.62
C MET A 53 -17.12 20.25 8.24
N ALA A 54 -16.19 20.30 7.29
CA ALA A 54 -15.61 21.53 6.77
C ALA A 54 -16.46 22.23 5.68
N ASN A 55 -17.64 21.71 5.30
CA ASN A 55 -18.47 22.19 4.18
C ASN A 55 -17.71 22.38 2.85
N LYS A 56 -16.65 21.60 2.64
CA LYS A 56 -15.78 21.65 1.44
C LYS A 56 -15.82 20.31 0.74
N GLU A 57 -17.00 19.89 0.29
CA GLU A 57 -17.15 18.65 -0.45
C GLU A 57 -16.61 18.84 -1.88
N ASN A 58 -15.58 18.07 -2.25
CA ASN A 58 -15.06 18.03 -3.61
C ASN A 58 -14.84 16.57 -4.03
N SER A 59 -15.69 16.09 -4.93
CA SER A 59 -15.65 14.72 -5.45
C SER A 59 -14.34 14.38 -6.16
N VAL A 60 -13.69 15.36 -6.80
CA VAL A 60 -12.39 15.19 -7.45
C VAL A 60 -11.30 14.88 -6.42
N ARG A 61 -11.38 15.48 -5.23
CA ARG A 61 -10.44 15.19 -4.14
C ARG A 61 -10.63 13.77 -3.60
N GLY A 62 -11.88 13.32 -3.48
CA GLY A 62 -12.20 11.93 -3.09
C GLY A 62 -11.66 10.91 -4.10
N TRP A 63 -11.87 11.14 -5.40
CA TRP A 63 -11.36 10.27 -6.45
C TRP A 63 -9.84 10.20 -6.50
N LYS A 64 -9.15 11.35 -6.35
CA LYS A 64 -7.68 11.39 -6.23
C LYS A 64 -7.19 10.57 -5.04
N GLY A 65 -7.90 10.59 -3.91
CA GLY A 65 -7.59 9.76 -2.74
C GLY A 65 -7.65 8.27 -3.05
N VAL A 66 -8.70 7.82 -3.76
CA VAL A 66 -8.85 6.42 -4.18
C VAL A 66 -7.72 6.02 -5.15
N LEU A 67 -7.41 6.85 -6.15
CA LEU A 67 -6.30 6.57 -7.08
C LEU A 67 -4.95 6.46 -6.37
N LYS A 68 -4.67 7.32 -5.39
CA LYS A 68 -3.44 7.26 -4.59
C LYS A 68 -3.32 5.91 -3.88
N LYS A 69 -4.40 5.45 -3.26
CA LYS A 69 -4.48 4.16 -2.57
C LYS A 69 -4.30 2.97 -3.51
N LEU A 70 -4.88 3.01 -4.71
CA LEU A 70 -4.60 2.01 -5.75
C LEU A 70 -3.11 1.98 -6.15
N GLY A 71 -2.46 3.15 -6.21
CA GLY A 71 -1.02 3.25 -6.39
C GLY A 71 -0.22 2.57 -5.27
N TYR A 72 -0.70 2.63 -4.03
CA TYR A 72 -0.06 1.95 -2.89
C TYR A 72 -0.12 0.42 -3.04
N TRP A 73 -1.23 -0.13 -3.50
CA TRP A 73 -1.34 -1.55 -3.84
C TRP A 73 -0.38 -1.96 -4.96
N LEU A 74 -0.19 -1.11 -5.97
CA LEU A 74 0.79 -1.35 -7.02
C LEU A 74 2.23 -1.37 -6.48
N MET A 75 2.58 -0.45 -5.57
CA MET A 75 3.91 -0.45 -4.93
C MET A 75 4.17 -1.74 -4.14
N ILE A 76 3.17 -2.23 -3.41
CA ILE A 76 3.27 -3.51 -2.69
C ILE A 76 3.55 -4.65 -3.68
N MET A 77 2.78 -4.75 -4.78
CA MET A 77 2.99 -5.77 -5.81
C MET A 77 4.39 -5.69 -6.43
N VAL A 78 4.87 -4.48 -6.75
CA VAL A 78 6.21 -4.27 -7.31
C VAL A 78 7.29 -4.68 -6.32
N ALA A 79 7.15 -4.34 -5.03
CA ALA A 79 8.14 -4.67 -4.01
C ALA A 79 8.29 -6.18 -3.81
N PHE A 80 7.17 -6.90 -3.64
CA PHE A 80 7.21 -8.37 -3.51
C PHE A 80 7.59 -9.07 -4.83
N GLY A 81 7.17 -8.53 -5.98
CA GLY A 81 7.57 -9.03 -7.29
C GLY A 81 9.08 -8.91 -7.51
N ALA A 82 9.68 -7.78 -7.11
CA ALA A 82 11.12 -7.57 -7.16
C ALA A 82 11.87 -8.55 -6.25
N SER A 83 11.37 -8.79 -5.03
CA SER A 83 11.92 -9.80 -4.12
C SER A 83 11.93 -11.20 -4.76
N ALA A 84 10.85 -11.60 -5.43
CA ALA A 84 10.78 -12.90 -6.11
C ALA A 84 11.81 -13.00 -7.26
N ILE A 85 11.99 -11.91 -8.03
CA ILE A 85 13.02 -11.84 -9.08
C ILE A 85 14.43 -11.97 -8.48
N PHE A 86 14.72 -11.28 -7.37
CA PHE A 86 16.01 -11.39 -6.70
C PHE A 86 16.27 -12.79 -6.14
N ILE A 87 15.27 -13.45 -5.57
CA ILE A 87 15.39 -14.84 -5.14
C ILE A 87 15.78 -15.74 -6.31
N GLU A 88 15.17 -15.57 -7.48
CA GLU A 88 15.49 -16.36 -8.68
C GLU A 88 16.90 -16.08 -9.20
N ILE A 89 17.33 -14.81 -9.21
CA ILE A 89 18.71 -14.42 -9.54
C ILE A 89 19.68 -15.07 -8.55
N GLY A 90 19.35 -15.06 -7.25
CA GLY A 90 20.16 -15.68 -6.19
C GLY A 90 20.42 -17.16 -6.45
N LYS A 91 19.39 -17.91 -6.84
CA LYS A 91 19.54 -19.32 -7.26
C LYS A 91 20.49 -19.47 -8.43
N ALA A 92 20.40 -18.59 -9.44
CA ALA A 92 21.25 -18.65 -10.63
C ALA A 92 22.73 -18.38 -10.33
N ILE A 93 23.04 -17.54 -9.35
CA ILE A 93 24.42 -17.20 -8.95
C ILE A 93 24.92 -17.97 -7.71
N GLY A 94 24.10 -18.86 -7.15
CA GLY A 94 24.46 -19.65 -5.96
C GLY A 94 24.48 -18.87 -4.64
N VAL A 95 23.73 -17.76 -4.55
CA VAL A 95 23.62 -16.91 -3.35
C VAL A 95 22.19 -16.96 -2.81
N ASP A 96 22.03 -17.14 -1.50
CA ASP A 96 20.71 -17.06 -0.86
C ASP A 96 20.27 -15.59 -0.73
N LEU A 97 19.32 -15.21 -1.59
CA LEU A 97 18.69 -13.89 -1.58
C LEU A 97 17.28 -13.92 -0.98
N GLY A 98 16.92 -14.94 -0.18
CA GLY A 98 15.63 -15.01 0.52
C GLY A 98 15.34 -13.82 1.43
N ILE A 99 16.39 -13.18 1.96
CA ILE A 99 16.27 -11.95 2.76
C ILE A 99 15.63 -10.78 2.00
N THR A 100 15.66 -10.80 0.67
CA THR A 100 15.07 -9.73 -0.15
C THR A 100 13.55 -9.65 -0.04
N THR A 101 12.87 -10.70 0.43
CA THR A 101 11.43 -10.64 0.76
C THR A 101 11.12 -9.62 1.85
N LEU A 102 12.09 -9.28 2.72
CA LEU A 102 11.94 -8.19 3.69
C LEU A 102 11.66 -6.84 3.03
N LEU A 103 12.05 -6.62 1.77
CA LEU A 103 11.72 -5.40 1.03
C LEU A 103 10.21 -5.24 0.85
N GLY A 104 9.53 -6.31 0.43
CA GLY A 104 8.06 -6.32 0.31
C GLY A 104 7.38 -6.05 1.67
N TRP A 105 7.85 -6.72 2.72
CA TRP A 105 7.32 -6.51 4.08
C TRP A 105 7.56 -5.11 4.60
N PHE A 106 8.73 -4.53 4.33
CA PHE A 106 9.06 -3.16 4.72
C PHE A 106 8.16 -2.15 4.02
N VAL A 107 7.95 -2.29 2.71
CA VAL A 107 7.03 -1.42 1.96
C VAL A 107 5.61 -1.52 2.51
N LEU A 108 5.10 -2.73 2.77
CA LEU A 108 3.78 -2.91 3.37
C LEU A 108 3.69 -2.25 4.75
N ALA A 109 4.69 -2.42 5.61
CA ALA A 109 4.74 -1.82 6.94
C ALA A 109 4.77 -0.28 6.89
N SER A 110 5.58 0.30 6.00
CA SER A 110 5.66 1.75 5.80
C SER A 110 4.33 2.33 5.32
N LEU A 111 3.64 1.64 4.40
CA LEU A 111 2.33 2.07 3.91
C LEU A 111 1.23 1.94 4.99
N LEU A 112 1.28 0.91 5.83
CA LEU A 112 0.38 0.78 6.99
C LEU A 112 0.54 1.96 7.95
N ILE A 113 1.77 2.33 8.30
CA ILE A 113 2.07 3.48 9.16
C ILE A 113 1.52 4.77 8.55
N ASN A 114 1.69 4.94 7.24
CA ASN A 114 1.21 6.10 6.51
C ASN A 114 -0.34 6.22 6.52
N GLU A 115 -1.07 5.12 6.32
CA GLU A 115 -2.54 5.12 6.44
C GLU A 115 -3.00 5.42 7.87
N ILE A 116 -2.33 4.86 8.88
CA ILE A 116 -2.64 5.16 10.29
C ILE A 116 -2.42 6.64 10.60
N ARG A 117 -1.32 7.24 10.12
CA ARG A 117 -1.06 8.67 10.28
C ARG A 117 -2.16 9.51 9.64
N SER A 118 -2.53 9.19 8.39
CA SER A 118 -3.59 9.89 7.66
C SER A 118 -4.94 9.86 8.40
N ILE A 119 -5.31 8.73 9.00
CA ILE A 119 -6.51 8.61 9.86
C ILE A 119 -6.44 9.52 11.08
N LEU A 120 -5.30 9.52 11.78
CA LEU A 120 -5.12 10.35 12.98
C LEU A 120 -5.15 11.84 12.65
N GLU A 121 -4.55 12.25 11.53
CA GLU A 121 -4.64 13.61 11.01
C GLU A 121 -6.09 14.01 10.72
N ASN A 122 -6.84 13.14 10.03
CA ASN A 122 -8.26 13.37 9.75
C ASN A 122 -9.08 13.55 11.04
N PHE A 123 -8.81 12.76 12.09
CA PHE A 123 -9.47 12.92 13.39
C PHE A 123 -9.12 14.25 14.08
N VAL A 124 -7.85 14.65 14.07
CA VAL A 124 -7.41 15.93 14.63
C VAL A 124 -8.10 17.10 13.93
N GLU A 125 -8.17 17.07 12.59
CA GLU A 125 -8.81 18.12 11.80
C GLU A 125 -10.34 18.12 11.92
N ALA A 126 -10.95 16.98 12.24
CA ALA A 126 -12.37 16.88 12.59
C ALA A 126 -12.67 17.33 14.04
N GLY A 127 -11.66 17.73 14.82
CA GLY A 127 -11.83 18.27 16.16
C GLY A 127 -11.84 17.23 17.29
N PHE A 128 -11.46 15.97 17.00
CA PHE A 128 -11.31 14.95 18.03
C PHE A 128 -10.01 15.16 18.83
N ASN A 129 -10.06 14.86 20.14
CA ASN A 129 -8.88 14.93 21.00
C ASN A 129 -8.06 13.63 20.89
N VAL A 130 -7.14 13.57 19.92
CA VAL A 130 -6.26 12.41 19.68
C VAL A 130 -5.02 12.49 20.58
N PRO A 131 -4.63 11.40 21.28
CA PRO A 131 -3.43 11.37 22.10
C PRO A 131 -2.16 11.78 21.32
N ILE A 132 -1.41 12.75 21.85
CA ILE A 132 -0.20 13.31 21.21
C ILE A 132 0.84 12.25 20.85
N ILE A 133 0.94 11.19 21.67
CA ILE A 133 1.89 10.09 21.42
C ILE A 133 1.63 9.38 20.09
N LEU A 134 0.36 9.27 19.67
CA LEU A 134 -0.01 8.64 18.39
C LEU A 134 0.37 9.54 17.21
N ILE A 135 0.22 10.85 17.35
CA ILE A 135 0.58 11.81 16.31
C ILE A 135 2.10 11.89 16.19
N LYS A 136 2.80 12.27 17.26
CA LYS A 136 4.25 12.52 17.23
C LYS A 136 5.08 11.25 17.06
N GLY A 137 4.64 10.14 17.66
CA GLY A 137 5.35 8.85 17.56
C GLY A 137 5.36 8.34 16.12
N LEU A 138 4.21 8.36 15.45
CA LEU A 138 4.12 7.98 14.04
C LEU A 138 4.78 9.03 13.14
N GLU A 139 4.72 10.32 13.49
CA GLU A 139 5.44 11.39 12.79
C GLU A 139 6.95 11.12 12.74
N VAL A 140 7.55 10.84 13.90
CA VAL A 140 8.99 10.54 14.00
C VAL A 140 9.33 9.24 13.29
N ALA A 141 8.51 8.19 13.45
CA ALA A 141 8.76 6.90 12.82
C ALA A 141 8.85 7.03 11.29
N ASP A 142 7.89 7.70 10.66
CA ASP A 142 7.94 7.85 9.20
C ASP A 142 8.96 8.89 8.73
N LYS A 143 9.30 9.93 9.51
CA LYS A 143 10.45 10.80 9.20
C LYS A 143 11.78 10.04 9.24
N VAL A 144 11.94 9.07 10.13
CA VAL A 144 13.16 8.24 10.19
C VAL A 144 13.22 7.30 8.99
N VAL A 145 12.07 6.75 8.59
CA VAL A 145 11.97 5.84 7.44
C VAL A 145 12.15 6.57 6.10
N ASN A 146 11.65 7.79 5.98
CA ASN A 146 11.64 8.57 4.72
C ASN A 146 12.63 9.75 4.72
N LYS A 147 13.63 9.74 5.61
CA LYS A 147 14.52 10.88 5.92
C LYS A 147 15.26 11.47 4.71
N ASP A 148 15.48 10.65 3.68
CA ASP A 148 16.23 11.05 2.47
C ASP A 148 15.32 11.51 1.30
N GLY A 149 13.99 11.46 1.46
CA GLY A 149 13.03 11.83 0.40
C GLY A 149 12.73 13.34 0.27
N ASP A 150 13.09 14.15 1.26
CA ASP A 150 12.83 15.60 1.29
C ASP A 150 13.98 16.46 0.71
N SER A 151 15.06 15.83 0.21
CA SER A 151 16.27 16.55 -0.26
C SER A 151 16.40 16.69 -1.79
N GLU A 152 15.48 16.14 -2.59
CA GLU A 152 15.56 16.17 -4.07
C GLU A 152 14.37 16.90 -4.73
N GLY A 153 13.97 18.05 -4.17
CA GLY A 153 12.85 18.84 -4.67
C GLY A 153 13.10 20.34 -4.67
N GLU A 154 14.18 20.80 -5.30
CA GLU A 154 14.32 22.17 -5.86
C GLU A 154 14.70 22.10 -7.35
#